data_AF-A0A969AMM7-F1
#
_entry.id   AF-A0A969AMM7-F1
#
_cell.length_a   1.000
_cell.length_b   1.000
_cell.length_c   1.000
_cell.angle_alpha   90.00
_cell.angle_beta   90.00
_cell.angle_gamma   90.00
#
_symmetry.space_group_name_H-M   'P 1'
#
loop_
_entity.id
_entity.type
_entity.pdbx_description
1 polymer ?
#
loop_
_entity_poly.entity_id
_entity_poly.type
_entity_poly.pdbx_seq_one_letter_code
_entity_poly.pdbx_strand_id
1 'polypeptide(L)' 'MLSALDGKTTVDGVEIFYTDTIVDFEVGVDVIGLADGLTQADLTFDGNAIKLDGQVLAILQGVADAAGVDFTTV' A
#
# COMPACT_ATOMS: atom_id res chain seq x y z
N MET A 1 -5.71 11.75 3.82
CA MET A 1 -6.53 10.90 4.72
C MET A 1 -5.65 9.73 5.14
N LEU A 2 -5.55 9.35 6.43
CA LEU A 2 -4.60 8.29 6.86
C LEU A 2 -5.27 6.92 6.73
N SER A 3 -4.94 6.13 5.71
CA SER A 3 -5.36 4.73 5.57
C SER A 3 -4.27 3.80 6.12
N ALA A 4 -4.65 2.88 7.01
CA ALA A 4 -3.74 1.86 7.51
C ALA A 4 -3.76 0.65 6.57
N LEU A 5 -2.58 0.20 6.16
CA LEU A 5 -2.43 -0.94 5.27
C LEU A 5 -2.27 -2.23 6.11
N ASP A 6 -3.34 -2.98 6.33
CA ASP A 6 -3.29 -4.24 7.12
C ASP A 6 -3.17 -5.49 6.24
N GLY A 7 -3.60 -5.41 4.98
CA GLY A 7 -3.49 -6.45 3.96
C GLY A 7 -4.21 -7.77 4.24
N LYS A 8 -4.60 -8.03 5.48
CA LYS A 8 -5.17 -9.28 5.94
C LYS A 8 -6.00 -9.04 7.19
N THR A 9 -7.20 -9.61 7.19
CA THR A 9 -7.97 -9.79 8.40
C THR A 9 -8.31 -11.26 8.60
N THR A 10 -8.64 -11.63 9.83
CA THR A 10 -9.09 -12.99 10.14
C THR A 10 -10.56 -12.94 10.53
N VAL A 11 -11.43 -13.53 9.71
CA VAL A 11 -12.85 -13.73 10.04
C VAL A 11 -13.07 -15.21 10.26
N ASP A 12 -13.46 -15.59 11.46
CA ASP A 12 -13.75 -16.99 11.84
C ASP A 12 -12.60 -17.98 11.54
N GLY A 13 -11.34 -17.53 11.71
CA GLY A 13 -10.15 -18.34 11.45
C GLY A 13 -9.77 -18.46 9.97
N VAL A 14 -10.49 -17.78 9.07
CA VAL A 14 -10.14 -17.66 7.66
C VAL A 14 -9.42 -16.34 7.43
N GLU A 15 -8.24 -16.41 6.81
CA GLU A 15 -7.54 -15.23 6.33
C GLU A 15 -8.27 -14.67 5.11
N ILE A 16 -8.75 -13.43 5.23
CA ILE A 16 -9.32 -12.68 4.12
C ILE A 16 -8.34 -11.57 3.77
N PHE A 17 -7.95 -11.58 2.50
CA PHE A 17 -7.09 -10.60 1.89
C PHE A 17 -7.92 -9.48 1.29
N TYR A 18 -7.64 -8.25 1.69
CA TYR A 18 -8.28 -7.06 1.14
C TYR A 18 -7.23 -6.19 0.44
N THR A 19 -7.68 -5.52 -0.61
CA THR A 19 -6.90 -4.53 -1.34
C THR A 19 -7.58 -3.19 -1.21
N ASP A 20 -6.88 -2.21 -0.65
CA ASP A 20 -7.34 -0.84 -0.55
C ASP A 20 -7.13 -0.09 -1.88
N THR A 21 -7.94 0.93 -2.12
CA THR A 21 -7.72 1.88 -3.22
C THR A 21 -7.67 3.29 -2.64
N ILE A 22 -6.53 3.95 -2.77
CA ILE A 22 -6.33 5.33 -2.34
C ILE A 22 -6.50 6.21 -3.57
N VAL A 23 -7.54 7.03 -3.61
CA VAL A 23 -8.02 7.64 -4.86
C VAL A 23 -7.29 8.91 -5.30
N ASP A 24 -6.64 9.60 -4.35
CA ASP A 24 -6.10 10.94 -4.49
C ASP A 24 -4.70 11.08 -3.87
N PHE A 25 -3.89 10.01 -3.94
CA PHE A 25 -2.57 10.00 -3.29
C PHE A 25 -1.58 10.97 -3.95
N GLU A 26 -1.03 11.88 -3.16
CA GLU A 26 0.01 12.83 -3.58
C GLU A 26 1.40 12.44 -3.05
N VAL A 27 2.30 12.11 -3.98
CA VAL A 27 3.68 11.71 -3.67
C VAL A 27 4.45 12.86 -3.01
N GLY A 28 5.09 12.58 -1.88
CA GLY A 28 5.88 13.55 -1.11
C GLY A 28 5.05 14.48 -0.22
N VAL A 29 3.71 14.34 -0.23
CA VAL A 29 2.79 15.10 0.62
C VAL A 29 2.00 14.15 1.53
N ASP A 30 1.42 13.11 0.96
CA ASP A 30 0.65 12.12 1.70
C ASP A 30 1.54 11.06 2.38
N VAL A 31 1.06 10.56 3.52
CA VAL A 31 1.72 9.52 4.30
C VAL A 31 0.81 8.30 4.42
N ILE A 32 1.38 7.12 4.18
CA ILE A 32 0.68 5.84 4.37
C ILE A 32 1.08 5.27 5.73
N GLY A 33 0.08 5.03 6.57
CA GLY A 33 0.28 4.36 7.85
C GLY A 33 0.43 2.85 7.63
N LEU A 34 1.45 2.25 8.23
CA LEU A 34 1.62 0.80 8.24
C LEU A 34 1.00 0.22 9.52
N ALA A 35 0.35 -0.93 9.40
CA ALA A 35 -0.11 -1.66 10.58
C ALA A 35 1.08 -2.10 11.45
N ASP A 36 0.82 -2.34 12.74
CA ASP A 36 1.87 -2.76 13.67
C ASP A 36 2.60 -4.02 13.18
N GLY A 37 3.93 -3.95 13.16
CA GLY A 37 4.79 -5.03 12.69
C GLY A 37 5.13 -5.00 11.20
N LEU A 38 4.56 -4.07 10.43
CA LEU A 38 4.98 -3.80 9.06
C LEU A 38 5.97 -2.65 9.01
N THR A 39 7.05 -2.85 8.27
CA THR A 39 8.04 -1.82 7.94
C THR A 39 8.05 -1.57 6.44
N GLN A 40 8.62 -0.44 6.01
CA GLN A 40 8.77 -0.14 4.58
C GLN A 40 9.60 -1.22 3.85
N ALA A 41 10.54 -1.87 4.55
CA ALA A 41 11.38 -2.92 3.97
C ALA A 41 10.60 -4.21 3.65
N ASP A 42 9.44 -4.41 4.29
CA ASP A 42 8.55 -5.54 4.01
C ASP A 42 7.68 -5.29 2.76
N LEU A 43 7.61 -4.04 2.30
CA LEU A 43 6.77 -3.64 1.18
C LEU A 43 7.54 -3.61 -0.14
N THR A 44 6.89 -4.10 -1.19
CA THR A 44 7.30 -3.89 -2.57
C THR A 44 6.40 -2.85 -3.22
N PHE A 45 7.02 -1.84 -3.83
CA PHE A 45 6.33 -0.83 -4.62
C PHE A 45 6.51 -1.18 -6.11
N ASP A 46 5.41 -1.39 -6.81
CA ASP A 46 5.40 -1.78 -8.22
C ASP A 46 4.39 -0.92 -8.99
N GLY A 47 4.89 0.09 -9.69
CA GLY A 47 4.07 1.12 -10.33
C GLY A 47 3.22 1.84 -9.28
N ASN A 48 1.90 1.71 -9.39
CA ASN A 48 0.94 2.28 -8.46
C ASN A 48 0.45 1.29 -7.38
N ALA A 49 1.03 0.08 -7.31
CA ALA A 49 0.65 -0.94 -6.36
C ALA A 49 1.64 -1.04 -5.20
N ILE A 50 1.11 -1.18 -3.98
CA ILE A 50 1.85 -1.52 -2.77
C ILE A 50 1.57 -2.98 -2.44
N LYS A 51 2.62 -3.77 -2.28
CA LYS A 51 2.54 -5.22 -2.11
C LYS A 51 3.31 -5.69 -0.88
N LEU A 52 2.86 -6.80 -0.29
CA LEU A 52 3.54 -7.55 0.77
C LEU A 52 3.55 -9.02 0.36
N ASP A 53 4.72 -9.66 0.33
CA ASP A 53 4.88 -11.07 -0.07
C ASP A 53 4.17 -11.44 -1.40
N GLY A 54 4.13 -10.50 -2.34
CA GLY A 54 3.48 -10.66 -3.65
C GLY A 54 1.96 -10.41 -3.67
N GLN A 55 1.34 -10.21 -2.51
CA GLN A 55 -0.05 -9.81 -2.38
C GLN A 55 -0.21 -8.29 -2.54
N VAL A 56 -1.20 -7.84 -3.32
CA VAL A 56 -1.52 -6.41 -3.44
C VAL A 56 -2.31 -5.95 -2.21
N LEU A 57 -1.73 -5.01 -1.46
CA LEU A 57 -2.36 -4.42 -0.29
C LEU A 57 -3.09 -3.12 -0.64
N ALA A 58 -2.52 -2.29 -1.51
CA ALA A 58 -3.16 -1.07 -1.97
C ALA A 58 -2.83 -0.73 -3.42
N ILE A 59 -3.77 -0.06 -4.08
CA ILE A 59 -3.57 0.62 -5.36
C ILE A 59 -3.70 2.14 -5.13
N LEU A 60 -2.71 2.89 -5.58
CA LEU A 60 -2.67 4.35 -5.55
C LEU A 60 -3.21 4.88 -6.88
N GLN A 61 -4.40 5.45 -6.87
CA GLN A 61 -4.92 6.21 -8.02
C GLN A 61 -4.50 7.67 -7.89
N GLY A 62 -4.39 8.38 -9.01
CA GLY A 62 -3.92 9.77 -9.06
C GLY A 62 -2.40 9.90 -9.13
N VAL A 63 -1.66 8.88 -8.69
CA VAL A 63 -0.27 8.67 -9.09
C VAL A 63 -0.32 8.22 -10.55
N ALA A 64 0.09 9.07 -11.49
CA ALA A 64 0.11 8.70 -12.89
C ALA A 64 0.90 7.39 -13.07
N ASP A 65 0.42 6.47 -13.91
CA ASP A 65 1.10 5.25 -14.40
C ASP A 65 2.46 5.53 -15.09
N ALA A 66 3.00 6.74 -14.94
CA ALA A 66 4.35 7.09 -15.34
C ALA A 66 5.30 6.11 -14.65
N ALA A 67 5.95 5.29 -15.48
CA ALA A 67 6.83 4.18 -15.13
C ALA A 67 8.07 4.58 -14.31
N GLY A 68 7.90 5.22 -13.14
CA GLY A 68 9.01 5.79 -12.39
C GLY A 68 8.64 6.60 -11.16
N VAL A 69 7.52 6.29 -10.48
CA VAL A 69 7.35 6.82 -9.11
C VAL A 69 8.29 6.05 -8.19
N ASP A 70 9.41 6.68 -7.88
CA ASP A 70 10.41 6.17 -6.96
C ASP A 70 10.00 6.49 -5.51
N PHE A 71 9.42 5.50 -4.83
CA PHE A 71 9.06 5.60 -3.40
C PHE A 71 10.27 5.46 -2.46
N THR A 72 11.49 5.32 -2.96
CA THR A 72 12.71 5.16 -2.13
C THR A 72 13.35 6.48 -1.71
N THR A 73 12.84 7.62 -2.18
CA THR A 73 13.35 8.97 -1.83
C THR A 73 12.48 9.76 -0.85
N VAL A 74 11.48 9.13 -0.22
CA VAL A 74 10.66 9.73 0.85
C VAL A 74 11.29 9.48 2.22
#